data_AF-A0A7I8X8B0-F1
#
_entry.id   AF-A0A7I8X8B0-F1
#
_cell.length_a   1.000
_cell.length_b   1.000
_cell.length_c   1.000
_cell.angle_alpha   90.00
_cell.angle_beta   90.00
_cell.angle_gamma   90.00
#
_symmetry.space_group_name_H-M   'P 1'
#
loop_
_entity.id
_entity.type
_entity.pdbx_description
1 polymer ?
#
loop_
_entity_poly.entity_id
_entity_poly.type
_entity_poly.pdbx_seq_one_letter_code
_entity_poly.pdbx_strand_id
1 'polypeptide(L)'
;MADSLCLRAETYQNEWSTPLNSGGNVFSCCVAVILLVYVVITRKKKVSAMHFNFKIIVYNIWWIVFFYLTSTIIAYCYDLYLQHTSSPCQNTYIVWQCLAFRWPIALGSCSMNFFHFAVFFERTAATRLFRQYEMGCKLLGVIVLIVTWLTVLTIFFYVYRQDDYSAVLPVCSVTQAVNERRIQNMAYFMLTVNLLVAAGEIYLWKVNRCKVKTRINNHYSLAISYQKTENYLTSVLVLPISITHSILYMSYLTTAQVIRYFVSAEETPVLHVTLLTLAHQIIYIDIVVCLLLYIYISRRVEEERKVREIRMKHGFRTEMYFDMLRRQLQ
;
A
#
# COMPACT_ATOMS: atom_id res chain seq x y z
N MET A 1 21.32 -22.14 -29.37
CA MET A 1 20.86 -21.51 -28.10
C MET A 1 20.84 -19.98 -28.22
N ALA A 2 21.88 -19.34 -28.79
CA ALA A 2 21.87 -17.90 -29.09
C ALA A 2 20.75 -17.50 -30.08
N ASP A 3 20.59 -18.25 -31.18
CA ASP A 3 19.58 -17.93 -32.21
C ASP A 3 18.14 -18.01 -31.68
N SER A 4 17.85 -18.99 -30.82
CA SER A 4 16.53 -19.14 -30.19
C SER A 4 16.22 -18.05 -29.16
N LEU A 5 17.24 -17.48 -28.50
CA LEU A 5 17.07 -16.37 -27.56
C LEU A 5 16.85 -15.06 -28.30
N CYS A 6 17.59 -14.81 -29.38
CA CYS A 6 17.38 -13.64 -30.21
C CYS A 6 15.99 -13.64 -30.83
N LEU A 7 15.54 -14.76 -31.41
CA LEU A 7 14.21 -14.83 -32.05
C LEU A 7 13.08 -14.50 -31.05
N ARG A 8 13.21 -14.94 -29.79
CA ARG A 8 12.25 -14.60 -28.72
C ARG A 8 12.29 -13.12 -28.34
N ALA A 9 13.48 -12.52 -28.25
CA ALA A 9 13.64 -11.10 -27.97
C ALA A 9 13.09 -10.22 -29.10
N GLU A 10 13.32 -10.62 -30.36
CA GLU A 10 12.78 -9.96 -31.55
C GLU A 10 11.25 -10.04 -31.61
N THR A 11 10.67 -11.20 -31.33
CA THR A 11 9.21 -11.37 -31.27
C THR A 11 8.60 -10.45 -30.20
N TYR A 12 9.26 -10.31 -29.06
CA TYR A 12 8.82 -9.43 -27.98
C TYR A 12 8.91 -7.94 -28.36
N GLN A 13 10.02 -7.53 -28.99
CA GLN A 13 10.25 -6.14 -29.38
C GLN A 13 9.34 -5.69 -30.54
N ASN A 14 8.96 -6.61 -31.42
CA ASN A 14 8.08 -6.33 -32.56
C ASN A 14 6.59 -6.30 -32.16
N GLU A 15 6.23 -6.70 -30.95
CA GLU A 15 4.84 -6.66 -30.49
C GLU A 15 4.50 -5.26 -29.94
N TRP A 16 3.66 -4.51 -30.67
CA TRP A 16 3.28 -3.11 -30.37
C TRP A 16 2.65 -2.93 -28.97
N SER A 17 2.08 -4.00 -28.41
CA SER A 17 1.51 -4.05 -27.06
C SER A 17 2.54 -3.66 -25.97
N THR A 18 3.83 -3.96 -26.18
CA THR A 18 4.87 -3.82 -25.16
C THR A 18 5.32 -2.38 -24.89
N PRO A 19 5.62 -1.51 -25.89
CA PRO A 19 5.94 -0.11 -25.64
C PRO A 19 4.73 0.67 -25.13
N LEU A 20 3.52 0.36 -25.63
CA LEU A 20 2.29 1.01 -25.18
C LEU A 20 2.02 0.72 -23.70
N ASN A 21 2.18 -0.54 -23.27
CA ASN A 21 2.01 -0.94 -21.88
C ASN A 21 3.07 -0.30 -20.97
N SER A 22 4.34 -0.30 -21.40
CA SER A 22 5.44 0.33 -20.66
C SER A 22 5.22 1.84 -20.50
N GLY A 23 4.83 2.53 -21.57
CA GLY A 23 4.48 3.96 -21.53
C GLY A 23 3.28 4.25 -20.63
N GLY A 24 2.24 3.42 -20.68
CA GLY A 24 1.09 3.49 -19.77
C GLY A 24 1.48 3.34 -18.30
N ASN A 25 2.35 2.38 -17.98
CA ASN A 25 2.85 2.15 -16.62
C ASN A 25 3.63 3.36 -16.10
N VAL A 26 4.53 3.92 -16.92
CA VAL A 26 5.28 5.13 -16.57
C VAL A 26 4.33 6.29 -16.30
N PHE A 27 3.36 6.53 -17.17
CA PHE A 27 2.37 7.59 -17.00
C PHE A 27 1.59 7.45 -15.68
N SER A 28 1.03 6.27 -15.41
CA SER A 28 0.30 6.01 -14.15
C SER A 28 1.18 6.21 -12.92
N CYS A 29 2.43 5.77 -12.96
CA CYS A 29 3.37 5.95 -11.85
C CYS A 29 3.72 7.44 -11.64
N CYS A 30 3.93 8.21 -12.71
CA CYS A 30 4.17 9.65 -12.61
C CYS A 30 3.00 10.38 -11.94
N VAL A 31 1.77 10.06 -12.33
CA VAL A 31 0.56 10.61 -11.68
C VAL A 31 0.54 10.23 -10.19
N ALA A 32 0.82 8.97 -9.85
CA ALA A 32 0.86 8.51 -8.46
C ALA A 32 1.94 9.23 -7.63
N VAL A 33 3.13 9.48 -8.21
CA VAL A 33 4.21 10.24 -7.53
C VAL A 33 3.77 11.67 -7.25
N ILE A 34 3.16 12.36 -8.23
CA ILE A 34 2.66 13.73 -8.06
C ILE A 34 1.61 13.78 -6.93
N LEU A 35 0.68 12.83 -6.92
CA LEU A 35 -0.33 12.72 -5.87
C LEU A 35 0.30 12.44 -4.50
N LEU A 36 1.30 11.56 -4.43
CA LEU A 36 2.00 11.24 -3.19
C LEU A 36 2.73 12.47 -2.64
N VAL A 37 3.47 13.19 -3.49
CA VAL A 37 4.16 14.44 -3.11
C VAL A 37 3.15 15.48 -2.60
N TYR A 38 2.03 15.64 -3.30
CA TYR A 38 0.94 16.51 -2.85
C TYR A 38 0.41 16.11 -1.47
N VAL A 39 0.18 14.82 -1.23
CA VAL A 39 -0.27 14.29 0.08
C VAL A 39 0.76 14.58 1.16
N VAL A 40 2.03 14.27 0.92
CA VAL A 40 3.12 14.47 1.89
C VAL A 40 3.22 15.95 2.28
N ILE A 41 3.24 16.87 1.30
CA ILE A 41 3.38 18.31 1.56
C ILE A 41 2.15 18.86 2.29
N THR A 42 0.95 18.60 1.77
CA THR A 42 -0.28 19.23 2.30
C THR A 42 -0.76 18.63 3.62
N ARG A 43 -0.36 17.39 3.94
CA ARG A 43 -0.88 16.64 5.10
C ARG A 43 0.18 16.34 6.18
N LYS A 44 1.45 16.74 6.00
CA LYS A 44 2.52 16.56 7.01
C LYS A 44 2.11 17.02 8.42
N LYS A 45 1.54 18.22 8.54
CA LYS A 45 1.11 18.79 9.83
C LYS A 45 -0.01 17.98 10.51
N LYS A 46 -0.85 17.30 9.71
CA LYS A 46 -2.04 16.58 10.20
C LYS A 46 -1.70 15.16 10.65
N VAL A 47 -0.81 14.47 9.93
CA VAL A 47 -0.24 13.20 10.38
C VAL A 47 0.54 13.39 11.70
N SER A 48 1.10 14.58 11.92
CA SER A 48 1.76 14.89 13.19
C SER A 48 0.81 14.96 14.40
N ALA A 49 -0.51 14.99 14.20
CA ALA A 49 -1.50 14.96 15.27
C ALA A 49 -2.02 13.55 15.59
N MET A 50 -1.50 12.51 14.91
CA MET A 50 -1.83 11.11 15.18
C MET A 50 -0.84 10.51 16.20
N HIS A 51 -1.28 9.46 16.89
CA HIS A 51 -0.43 8.62 17.73
C HIS A 51 0.92 8.28 17.06
N PHE A 52 1.98 8.35 17.86
CA PHE A 52 3.36 8.18 17.43
C PHE A 52 3.61 6.86 16.65
N ASN A 53 3.07 5.75 17.16
CA ASN A 53 3.21 4.43 16.54
C ASN A 53 2.61 4.40 15.13
N PHE A 54 1.36 4.86 14.99
CA PHE A 54 0.67 4.93 13.71
C PHE A 54 1.39 5.87 12.73
N LYS A 55 1.90 7.00 13.22
CA LYS A 55 2.67 7.97 12.43
C LYS A 55 3.93 7.35 11.81
N ILE A 56 4.68 6.55 12.56
CA ILE A 56 5.87 5.85 12.05
C ILE A 56 5.49 4.90 10.91
N ILE A 57 4.43 4.10 11.09
CA ILE A 57 3.98 3.13 10.09
C ILE A 57 3.52 3.86 8.82
N VAL A 58 2.75 4.94 8.93
CA VAL A 58 2.30 5.73 7.78
C VAL A 58 3.46 6.34 7.00
N TYR A 59 4.47 6.90 7.67
CA TYR A 59 5.65 7.40 6.97
C TYR A 59 6.43 6.29 6.26
N ASN A 60 6.51 5.11 6.86
CA ASN A 60 7.16 3.98 6.23
C ASN A 60 6.40 3.53 4.96
N ILE A 61 5.06 3.50 5.00
CA ILE A 61 4.22 3.23 3.83
C ILE A 61 4.48 4.25 2.72
N TRP A 62 4.54 5.55 3.04
CA TRP A 62 4.86 6.58 2.03
C TRP A 62 6.23 6.37 1.39
N TRP A 63 7.23 5.98 2.18
CA TRP A 63 8.56 5.64 1.66
C TRP A 63 8.54 4.40 0.77
N ILE A 64 7.83 3.34 1.16
CA ILE A 64 7.67 2.12 0.36
C ILE A 64 7.01 2.45 -0.98
N VAL A 65 5.91 3.21 -0.96
CA VAL A 65 5.19 3.60 -2.17
C VAL A 65 6.07 4.48 -3.07
N PHE A 66 6.78 5.44 -2.50
CA PHE A 66 7.72 6.28 -3.26
C PHE A 66 8.81 5.46 -3.93
N PHE A 67 9.45 4.56 -3.17
CA PHE A 67 10.51 3.68 -3.67
C PHE A 67 9.99 2.73 -4.76
N TYR A 68 8.80 2.16 -4.57
CA TYR A 68 8.14 1.31 -5.57
C TYR A 68 7.88 2.07 -6.88
N LEU A 69 7.26 3.26 -6.81
CA LEU A 69 6.89 4.04 -7.98
C LEU A 69 8.12 4.54 -8.75
N THR A 70 9.14 5.04 -8.04
CA THR A 70 10.38 5.53 -8.67
C THR A 70 11.16 4.40 -9.33
N SER A 71 11.30 3.25 -8.66
CA SER A 71 11.93 2.06 -9.24
C SER A 71 11.18 1.57 -10.48
N THR A 72 9.85 1.63 -10.45
CA THR A 72 9.00 1.26 -11.58
C THR A 72 9.23 2.18 -12.78
N ILE A 73 9.25 3.51 -12.56
CA ILE A 73 9.54 4.48 -13.62
C ILE A 73 10.92 4.21 -14.24
N ILE A 74 11.95 4.03 -13.41
CA ILE A 74 13.31 3.77 -13.89
C ILE A 74 13.36 2.49 -14.75
N ALA A 75 12.77 1.39 -14.26
CA ALA A 75 12.78 0.11 -14.97
C ALA A 75 12.06 0.20 -16.33
N TYR A 76 10.84 0.74 -16.38
CA TYR A 76 10.09 0.82 -17.64
C TYR A 76 10.63 1.88 -18.61
N CYS A 77 11.23 2.97 -18.12
CA CYS A 77 11.96 3.90 -18.97
C CYS A 77 13.19 3.22 -19.60
N TYR A 78 13.89 2.36 -18.84
CA TYR A 78 15.01 1.58 -19.35
C TYR A 78 14.57 0.55 -20.39
N ASP A 79 13.45 -0.15 -20.16
CA ASP A 79 12.85 -1.06 -21.15
C ASP A 79 12.53 -0.33 -22.46
N LEU A 80 11.89 0.85 -22.38
CA LEU A 80 11.57 1.69 -23.55
C LEU A 80 12.83 2.17 -24.29
N TYR A 81 13.87 2.53 -23.55
CA TYR A 81 15.16 2.93 -24.12
C TYR A 81 15.80 1.79 -24.92
N LEU A 82 15.85 0.59 -24.35
CA LEU A 82 16.42 -0.58 -25.00
C LEU A 82 15.62 -0.99 -26.26
N GLN A 83 14.29 -0.88 -26.20
CA GLN A 83 13.42 -1.15 -27.36
C GLN A 83 13.67 -0.20 -28.54
N HIS A 84 14.13 1.04 -28.30
CA HIS A 84 14.35 2.02 -29.36
C HIS A 84 15.79 2.06 -29.90
N THR A 85 16.78 1.73 -29.05
CA THR A 85 18.20 1.99 -29.38
C THR A 85 19.00 0.77 -29.79
N SER A 86 18.54 -0.43 -29.45
CA SER A 86 19.34 -1.64 -29.54
C SER A 86 18.69 -2.69 -30.43
N SER A 87 19.54 -3.44 -31.16
CA SER A 87 19.06 -4.57 -31.97
C SER A 87 18.49 -5.67 -31.06
N PRO A 88 17.43 -6.38 -31.47
CA PRO A 88 16.77 -7.36 -30.60
C PRO A 88 17.69 -8.47 -30.08
N CYS A 89 18.66 -8.92 -30.90
CA CYS A 89 19.64 -9.94 -30.50
C CYS A 89 20.63 -9.44 -29.43
N GLN A 90 20.86 -8.14 -29.33
CA GLN A 90 21.76 -7.54 -28.33
C GLN A 90 21.03 -7.23 -27.01
N ASN A 91 19.69 -7.17 -27.04
CA ASN A 91 18.82 -6.91 -25.90
C ASN A 91 18.51 -8.16 -25.05
N THR A 92 19.55 -8.92 -24.70
CA THR A 92 19.40 -9.99 -23.71
C THR A 92 19.80 -9.50 -22.33
N TYR A 93 19.14 -10.00 -21.29
CA TYR A 93 19.41 -9.59 -19.92
C TYR A 93 20.20 -10.67 -19.20
N ILE A 94 21.22 -10.28 -18.44
CA ILE A 94 21.78 -11.19 -17.43
C ILE A 94 20.86 -11.16 -16.21
N VAL A 95 20.61 -12.31 -15.57
CA VAL A 95 19.69 -12.43 -14.42
C VAL A 95 19.98 -11.35 -13.36
N TRP A 96 21.23 -11.17 -12.93
CA TRP A 96 21.54 -10.16 -11.91
C TRP A 96 21.19 -8.72 -12.33
N GLN A 97 21.38 -8.37 -13.62
CA GLN A 97 21.03 -7.04 -14.14
C GLN A 97 19.52 -6.84 -14.09
N CYS A 98 18.77 -7.86 -14.53
CA CYS A 98 17.32 -7.81 -14.48
C CYS A 98 16.80 -7.67 -13.04
N LEU A 99 17.36 -8.46 -12.11
CA LEU A 99 16.97 -8.39 -10.70
C LEU A 99 17.32 -7.05 -10.07
N ALA A 100 18.41 -6.38 -10.47
CA ALA A 100 18.75 -5.06 -9.96
C ALA A 100 17.65 -4.01 -10.23
N PHE A 101 16.99 -4.07 -11.39
CA PHE A 101 15.87 -3.19 -11.72
C PHE A 101 14.54 -3.67 -11.12
N ARG A 102 14.30 -4.98 -11.10
CA ARG A 102 12.99 -5.52 -10.76
C ARG A 102 12.81 -5.91 -9.29
N TRP A 103 13.87 -6.22 -8.54
CA TRP A 103 13.78 -6.49 -7.11
C TRP A 103 13.24 -5.31 -6.29
N PRO A 104 13.66 -4.06 -6.53
CA PRO A 104 13.05 -2.91 -5.85
C PRO A 104 11.53 -2.85 -6.00
N ILE A 105 11.02 -3.16 -7.20
CA ILE A 105 9.58 -3.21 -7.51
C ILE A 105 8.91 -4.36 -6.76
N ALA A 106 9.47 -5.57 -6.86
CA ALA A 106 8.92 -6.75 -6.19
C ALA A 106 8.94 -6.59 -4.65
N LEU A 107 10.01 -6.04 -4.09
CA LEU A 107 10.14 -5.76 -2.67
C LEU A 107 9.10 -4.71 -2.23
N GLY A 108 8.93 -3.63 -3.00
CA GLY A 108 7.93 -2.61 -2.72
C GLY A 108 6.50 -3.18 -2.69
N SER A 109 6.14 -3.98 -3.71
CA SER A 109 4.84 -4.67 -3.77
C SER A 109 4.63 -5.60 -2.58
N CYS A 110 5.62 -6.44 -2.23
CA CYS A 110 5.54 -7.32 -1.07
C CYS A 110 5.40 -6.52 0.24
N SER A 111 6.17 -5.45 0.37
CA SER A 111 6.18 -4.59 1.56
C SER A 111 4.82 -3.94 1.79
N MET A 112 4.16 -3.42 0.75
CA MET A 112 2.84 -2.78 0.87
C MET A 112 1.82 -3.68 1.60
N ASN A 113 1.79 -4.97 1.27
CA ASN A 113 0.90 -5.94 1.94
C ASN A 113 1.25 -6.20 3.41
N PHE A 114 2.53 -6.43 3.71
CA PHE A 114 2.94 -6.68 5.09
C PHE A 114 2.72 -5.44 5.97
N PHE A 115 2.90 -4.25 5.41
CA PHE A 115 2.63 -2.99 6.10
C PHE A 115 1.13 -2.72 6.26
N HIS A 116 0.31 -3.18 5.33
CA HIS A 116 -1.14 -3.18 5.48
C HIS A 116 -1.58 -4.07 6.66
N PHE A 117 -0.99 -5.26 6.80
CA PHE A 117 -1.17 -6.10 7.99
C PHE A 117 -0.65 -5.41 9.28
N ALA A 118 0.49 -4.74 9.22
CA ALA A 118 1.05 -4.02 10.37
C ALA A 118 0.14 -2.87 10.85
N VAL A 119 -0.51 -2.15 9.92
CA VAL A 119 -1.53 -1.15 10.24
C VAL A 119 -2.72 -1.79 10.97
N PHE A 120 -3.23 -2.91 10.46
CA PHE A 120 -4.32 -3.65 11.11
C PHE A 120 -3.94 -4.12 12.53
N PHE A 121 -2.72 -4.63 12.69
CA PHE A 121 -2.21 -5.06 13.99
C PHE A 121 -2.11 -3.89 14.99
N GLU A 122 -1.50 -2.77 14.58
CA GLU A 122 -1.38 -1.56 15.43
C GLU A 122 -2.75 -1.06 15.87
N ARG A 123 -3.71 -1.00 14.95
CA ARG A 123 -5.08 -0.55 15.27
C ARG A 123 -5.81 -1.53 16.18
N THR A 124 -5.60 -2.84 16.00
CA THR A 124 -6.14 -3.86 16.90
C THR A 124 -5.58 -3.69 18.31
N ALA A 125 -4.27 -3.46 18.43
CA ALA A 125 -3.62 -3.19 19.71
C ALA A 125 -4.16 -1.90 20.35
N ALA A 126 -4.28 -0.80 19.60
CA ALA A 126 -4.82 0.46 20.08
C ALA A 126 -6.28 0.34 20.56
N THR A 127 -7.11 -0.46 19.90
CA THR A 127 -8.52 -0.69 20.29
C THR A 127 -8.67 -1.61 21.51
N ARG A 128 -7.81 -2.63 21.64
CA ARG A 128 -7.90 -3.62 22.75
C ARG A 128 -7.15 -3.16 24.00
N LEU A 129 -5.98 -2.54 23.85
CA LEU A 129 -5.08 -2.17 24.95
C LEU A 129 -5.13 -0.67 25.29
N PHE A 130 -6.24 0.02 25.00
CA PHE A 130 -6.36 1.48 25.14
C PHE A 130 -5.90 2.05 26.50
N ARG A 131 -6.06 1.30 27.61
CA ARG A 131 -5.64 1.73 28.95
C ARG A 131 -4.12 1.72 29.18
N GLN A 132 -3.39 0.80 28.56
CA GLN A 132 -1.95 0.59 28.75
C GLN A 132 -1.11 1.16 27.59
N TYR A 133 -1.77 1.51 26.48
CA TYR A 133 -1.12 1.93 25.25
C TYR A 133 -0.26 3.19 25.43
N GLU A 134 -0.75 4.19 26.17
CA GLU A 134 -0.06 5.48 26.33
C GLU A 134 1.06 5.44 27.38
N MET A 135 0.92 4.62 28.43
CA MET A 135 1.90 4.53 29.52
C MET A 135 3.07 3.59 29.21
N GLY A 136 2.89 2.57 28.37
CA GLY A 136 3.91 1.54 28.14
C GLY A 136 4.28 1.23 26.68
N CYS A 137 3.48 1.65 25.68
CA CYS A 137 3.61 1.13 24.31
C CYS A 137 4.19 2.13 23.29
N LYS A 138 4.93 3.17 23.71
CA LYS A 138 5.56 4.13 22.78
C LYS A 138 6.55 3.48 21.80
N LEU A 139 7.06 2.28 22.12
CA LEU A 139 7.96 1.50 21.28
C LEU A 139 7.24 0.45 20.43
N LEU A 140 5.93 0.22 20.62
CA LEU A 140 5.22 -0.85 19.90
C LEU A 140 5.27 -0.62 18.39
N GLY A 141 5.09 0.61 17.92
CA GLY A 141 5.17 0.93 16.50
C GLY A 141 6.55 0.66 15.91
N VAL A 142 7.61 0.92 16.67
CA VAL A 142 9.00 0.63 16.27
C VAL A 142 9.25 -0.88 16.23
N ILE A 143 8.80 -1.63 17.23
CA ILE A 143 8.93 -3.09 17.27
C ILE A 143 8.17 -3.72 16.10
N VAL A 144 6.92 -3.32 15.88
CA VAL A 144 6.11 -3.79 14.75
C VAL A 144 6.80 -3.47 13.43
N LEU A 145 7.36 -2.27 13.28
CA LEU A 145 8.10 -1.86 12.08
C LEU A 145 9.31 -2.79 11.82
N ILE A 146 10.16 -3.00 12.83
CA ILE A 146 11.36 -3.84 12.71
C ILE A 146 10.98 -5.28 12.38
N VAL A 147 10.03 -5.86 13.12
CA VAL A 147 9.57 -7.24 12.90
C VAL A 147 8.98 -7.39 11.50
N THR A 148 8.20 -6.40 11.04
CA THR A 148 7.61 -6.42 9.70
C THR A 148 8.69 -6.40 8.63
N TRP A 149 9.69 -5.52 8.72
CA TRP A 149 10.80 -5.48 7.75
C TRP A 149 11.63 -6.76 7.75
N LEU A 150 11.97 -7.31 8.92
CA LEU A 150 12.69 -8.58 9.01
C LEU A 150 11.90 -9.72 8.35
N THR A 151 10.58 -9.75 8.57
CA THR A 151 9.68 -10.73 7.96
C THR A 151 9.62 -10.57 6.45
N VAL A 152 9.42 -9.34 5.96
CA VAL A 152 9.39 -8.99 4.53
C VAL A 152 10.68 -9.42 3.85
N LEU A 153 11.84 -9.01 4.39
CA LEU A 153 13.14 -9.30 3.78
C LEU A 153 13.42 -10.81 3.76
N THR A 154 13.15 -11.51 4.86
CA THR A 154 13.36 -12.97 4.94
C THR A 154 12.53 -13.70 3.90
N ILE A 155 11.23 -13.39 3.81
CA ILE A 155 10.32 -14.01 2.84
C ILE A 155 10.72 -13.61 1.42
N PHE A 156 11.06 -12.35 1.19
CA PHE A 156 11.48 -11.85 -0.12
C PHE A 156 12.73 -12.59 -0.63
N PHE A 157 13.80 -12.66 0.16
CA PHE A 157 15.02 -13.35 -0.24
C PHE A 157 14.78 -14.85 -0.45
N TYR A 158 13.94 -15.49 0.37
CA TYR A 158 13.58 -16.89 0.17
C TYR A 158 12.79 -17.10 -1.14
N VAL A 159 11.77 -16.28 -1.41
CA VAL A 159 10.88 -16.43 -2.56
C VAL A 159 11.60 -16.11 -3.86
N TYR A 160 12.41 -15.05 -3.90
CA TYR A 160 13.02 -14.54 -5.12
C TYR A 160 14.46 -15.00 -5.36
N ARG A 161 14.99 -15.91 -4.53
CA ARG A 161 16.31 -16.53 -4.76
C ARG A 161 16.35 -17.28 -6.09
N GLN A 162 17.41 -17.03 -6.86
CA GLN A 162 17.75 -17.74 -8.09
C GLN A 162 18.90 -18.73 -7.86
N ASP A 163 18.99 -19.73 -8.73
CA ASP A 163 20.07 -20.73 -8.70
C ASP A 163 21.29 -20.27 -9.51
N ASP A 164 21.06 -19.60 -10.65
CA ASP A 164 22.12 -19.02 -11.48
C ASP A 164 21.84 -17.54 -11.78
N TYR A 165 22.69 -16.66 -11.26
CA TYR A 165 22.61 -15.22 -11.45
C TYR A 165 23.32 -14.72 -12.73
N SER A 166 24.07 -15.59 -13.38
CA SER A 166 24.81 -15.31 -14.62
C SER A 166 24.09 -15.82 -15.87
N ALA A 167 22.97 -16.54 -15.71
CA ALA A 167 22.14 -16.98 -16.81
C ALA A 167 21.61 -15.80 -17.65
N VAL A 168 21.35 -16.06 -18.93
CA VAL A 168 20.86 -15.08 -19.90
C VAL A 168 19.35 -15.27 -20.09
N LEU A 169 18.61 -14.18 -20.00
CA LEU A 169 17.16 -14.12 -20.14
C LEU A 169 16.77 -13.38 -21.43
N PRO A 170 15.78 -13.88 -22.18
CA PRO A 170 15.24 -13.18 -23.34
C PRO A 170 14.37 -11.98 -22.95
N VAL A 171 13.76 -12.01 -21.75
CA VAL A 171 12.91 -10.94 -21.22
C VAL A 171 13.22 -10.77 -19.74
N CYS A 172 13.35 -9.52 -19.30
CA CYS A 172 13.59 -9.23 -17.89
C CYS A 172 12.31 -9.40 -17.04
N SER A 173 12.15 -10.59 -16.47
CA SER A 173 11.09 -10.93 -15.51
C SER A 173 11.68 -11.43 -14.19
N VAL A 174 11.01 -11.06 -13.09
CA VAL A 174 11.34 -11.57 -11.75
C VAL A 174 10.91 -13.02 -11.58
N THR A 175 9.86 -13.43 -12.29
CA THR A 175 9.38 -14.82 -12.23
C THR A 175 10.10 -15.66 -13.28
N GLN A 176 10.71 -16.74 -12.82
CA GLN A 176 11.39 -17.75 -13.61
C GLN A 176 10.93 -19.12 -13.14
N ALA A 177 11.10 -20.17 -13.96
CA ALA A 177 10.68 -21.53 -13.61
C ALA A 177 11.21 -21.99 -12.22
N VAL A 178 12.43 -21.55 -11.85
CA VAL A 178 13.10 -21.87 -10.59
C VAL A 178 12.39 -21.30 -9.35
N ASN A 179 11.74 -20.14 -9.47
CA ASN A 179 11.11 -19.45 -8.33
C ASN A 179 9.58 -19.33 -8.45
N GLU A 180 9.01 -19.77 -9.56
CA GLU A 180 7.58 -19.64 -9.85
C GLU A 180 6.70 -20.24 -8.75
N ARG A 181 6.96 -21.49 -8.34
CA ARG A 181 6.17 -22.16 -7.29
C ARG A 181 6.22 -21.40 -5.97
N ARG A 182 7.38 -20.82 -5.62
CA ARG A 182 7.55 -20.02 -4.40
C ARG A 182 6.76 -18.72 -4.49
N ILE A 183 6.76 -18.05 -5.64
CA ILE A 183 5.98 -16.84 -5.92
C ILE A 183 4.47 -17.13 -5.86
N GLN A 184 4.01 -18.24 -6.45
CA GLN A 184 2.60 -18.65 -6.41
C GLN A 184 2.15 -18.93 -4.97
N ASN A 185 2.94 -19.70 -4.20
CA ASN A 185 2.64 -19.95 -2.78
C ASN A 185 2.57 -18.65 -1.96
N MET A 186 3.49 -17.72 -2.19
CA MET A 186 3.46 -16.41 -1.57
C MET A 186 2.20 -15.62 -1.93
N ALA A 187 1.77 -15.67 -3.19
CA ALA A 187 0.56 -15.00 -3.64
C ALA A 187 -0.70 -15.55 -2.97
N TYR A 188 -0.84 -16.88 -2.85
CA TYR A 188 -1.96 -17.51 -2.13
C TYR A 188 -1.97 -17.16 -0.63
N PHE A 189 -0.79 -17.13 0.00
CA PHE A 189 -0.65 -16.67 1.37
C PHE A 189 -1.10 -15.22 1.52
N MET A 190 -0.62 -14.33 0.63
CA MET A 190 -0.98 -12.91 0.63
C MET A 190 -2.47 -12.67 0.40
N LEU A 191 -3.10 -13.44 -0.49
CA LEU A 191 -4.54 -13.38 -0.73
C LEU A 191 -5.32 -13.72 0.56
N THR A 192 -4.91 -14.79 1.24
CA THR A 192 -5.53 -15.23 2.50
C THR A 192 -5.37 -14.17 3.59
N VAL A 193 -4.16 -13.63 3.77
CA VAL A 193 -3.89 -12.58 4.75
C VAL A 193 -4.71 -11.32 4.46
N ASN A 194 -4.79 -10.89 3.19
CA ASN A 194 -5.59 -9.72 2.80
C ASN A 194 -7.08 -9.88 3.14
N LEU A 195 -7.64 -11.07 2.88
CA LEU A 195 -9.02 -11.38 3.21
C LEU A 195 -9.27 -11.28 4.72
N LEU A 196 -8.37 -11.84 5.53
CA LEU A 196 -8.45 -11.80 6.99
C LEU A 196 -8.31 -10.36 7.52
N VAL A 197 -7.40 -9.56 6.95
CA VAL A 197 -7.22 -8.16 7.32
C VAL A 197 -8.47 -7.35 7.00
N ALA A 198 -9.04 -7.50 5.79
CA ALA A 198 -10.27 -6.80 5.39
C ALA A 198 -11.44 -7.13 6.34
N ALA A 199 -11.65 -8.42 6.64
CA ALA A 199 -12.68 -8.85 7.58
C ALA A 199 -12.43 -8.33 9.00
N GLY A 200 -11.17 -8.39 9.45
CA GLY A 200 -10.72 -7.90 10.75
C GLY A 200 -10.94 -6.39 10.92
N GLU A 201 -10.68 -5.60 9.88
CA GLU A 201 -10.89 -4.15 9.92
C GLU A 201 -12.37 -3.77 9.98
N ILE A 202 -13.24 -4.44 9.23
CA ILE A 202 -14.70 -4.24 9.30
C ILE A 202 -15.19 -4.54 10.73
N TYR A 203 -14.69 -5.64 11.31
CA TYR A 203 -14.98 -6.00 12.70
C TYR A 203 -14.49 -4.92 13.68
N LEU A 204 -13.25 -4.46 13.54
CA LEU A 204 -12.64 -3.45 14.39
C LEU A 204 -13.42 -2.13 14.35
N TRP A 205 -13.88 -1.73 13.15
CA TRP A 205 -14.71 -0.54 12.99
C TRP A 205 -16.05 -0.66 13.73
N LYS A 206 -16.73 -1.81 13.64
CA LYS A 206 -17.97 -2.06 14.39
C LYS A 206 -17.73 -1.93 15.90
N VAL A 207 -16.65 -2.54 16.41
CA VAL A 207 -16.28 -2.47 17.83
C VAL A 207 -15.99 -1.04 18.26
N ASN A 208 -15.18 -0.29 17.49
CA ASN A 208 -14.85 1.11 17.80
C ASN A 208 -16.11 2.00 17.80
N ARG A 209 -17.02 1.81 16.83
CA ARG A 209 -18.29 2.55 16.78
C ARG A 209 -19.15 2.29 18.01
N CYS A 210 -19.24 1.05 18.48
CA CYS A 210 -19.98 0.70 19.70
C CYS A 210 -19.35 1.31 20.96
N LYS A 211 -18.02 1.27 21.09
CA LYS A 211 -17.28 1.82 22.24
C LYS A 211 -17.34 3.35 22.35
N VAL A 212 -17.52 4.06 21.24
CA VAL A 212 -17.71 5.53 21.24
C VAL A 212 -19.14 5.92 21.64
N LYS A 213 -20.14 5.12 21.25
CA LYS A 213 -21.55 5.37 21.62
C LYS A 213 -21.82 5.14 23.11
N THR A 214 -21.12 4.20 23.74
CA THR A 214 -21.17 3.92 25.18
C THR A 214 -20.32 4.96 25.95
N ARG A 215 -20.78 6.22 25.96
CA ARG A 215 -20.18 7.33 26.73
C ARG A 215 -20.45 7.25 28.24
N ILE A 216 -21.42 6.44 28.65
CA ILE A 216 -21.93 6.39 30.01
C ILE A 216 -21.30 5.18 30.71
N ASN A 217 -20.16 5.39 31.38
CA ASN A 217 -19.61 4.44 32.36
C ASN A 217 -19.01 5.24 33.51
N ASN A 218 -19.16 4.72 34.74
CA ASN A 218 -18.88 5.39 36.03
C ASN A 218 -17.42 5.86 36.26
N HIS A 219 -16.51 5.66 35.31
CA HIS A 219 -15.12 6.13 35.37
C HIS A 219 -14.78 6.94 34.11
N TYR A 220 -15.33 8.16 34.02
CA TYR A 220 -14.99 9.10 32.97
C TYR A 220 -13.63 9.76 33.27
N SER A 221 -12.67 9.58 32.37
CA SER A 221 -11.41 10.32 32.36
C SER A 221 -11.25 11.02 31.01
N LEU A 222 -10.81 12.28 31.04
CA LEU A 222 -10.60 13.10 29.86
C LEU A 222 -9.60 12.45 28.88
N ALA A 223 -8.55 11.84 29.41
CA ALA A 223 -7.54 11.12 28.62
C ALA A 223 -8.14 9.92 27.87
N ILE A 224 -8.98 9.12 28.54
CA ILE A 224 -9.64 7.96 27.92
C ILE A 224 -10.62 8.39 26.82
N SER A 225 -11.36 9.47 27.05
CA SER A 225 -12.30 10.03 26.07
C SER A 225 -11.56 10.57 24.83
N TYR A 226 -10.43 11.24 25.03
CA TYR A 226 -9.55 11.73 23.96
C TYR A 226 -9.01 10.57 23.11
N GLN A 227 -8.41 9.55 23.73
CA GLN A 227 -7.86 8.37 23.05
C GLN A 227 -8.92 7.61 22.23
N LYS A 228 -10.12 7.38 22.81
CA LYS A 228 -11.22 6.72 22.09
C LYS A 228 -11.65 7.51 20.86
N THR A 229 -11.69 8.84 20.98
CA THR A 229 -12.06 9.74 19.88
C THR A 229 -10.98 9.75 18.81
N GLU A 230 -9.70 9.78 19.19
CA GLU A 230 -8.57 9.73 18.26
C GLU A 230 -8.52 8.39 17.49
N ASN A 231 -8.66 7.26 18.19
CA ASN A 231 -8.70 5.93 17.57
C ASN A 231 -9.93 5.77 16.65
N TYR A 232 -11.07 6.36 17.00
CA TYR A 232 -12.23 6.38 16.11
C TYR A 232 -12.00 7.21 14.84
N LEU A 233 -11.42 8.40 14.97
CA LEU A 233 -11.15 9.28 13.82
C LEU A 233 -10.11 8.68 12.86
N THR A 234 -9.02 8.14 13.41
CA THR A 234 -8.04 7.37 12.62
C THR A 234 -8.70 6.15 11.97
N SER A 235 -9.63 5.49 12.68
CA SER A 235 -10.37 4.37 12.09
C SER A 235 -11.28 4.74 10.94
N VAL A 236 -11.95 5.89 11.00
CA VAL A 236 -12.78 6.42 9.90
C VAL A 236 -11.92 6.79 8.70
N LEU A 237 -10.69 7.26 8.92
CA LEU A 237 -9.75 7.59 7.84
C LEU A 237 -9.20 6.33 7.16
N VAL A 238 -8.71 5.36 7.95
CA VAL A 238 -7.94 4.22 7.43
C VAL A 238 -8.81 3.14 6.82
N LEU A 239 -9.95 2.80 7.44
CA LEU A 239 -10.82 1.72 6.98
C LEU A 239 -11.16 1.78 5.48
N PRO A 240 -11.72 2.87 4.93
CA PRO A 240 -12.11 2.93 3.52
C PRO A 240 -10.92 2.78 2.57
N ILE A 241 -9.75 3.33 2.93
CA ILE A 241 -8.52 3.18 2.15
C ILE A 241 -8.08 1.72 2.17
N SER A 242 -8.02 1.13 3.36
CA SER A 242 -7.56 -0.24 3.55
C SER A 242 -8.49 -1.27 2.89
N ILE A 243 -9.81 -1.10 2.96
CA ILE A 243 -10.76 -1.96 2.24
C ILE A 243 -10.59 -1.82 0.73
N THR A 244 -10.38 -0.62 0.23
CA THR A 244 -10.14 -0.39 -1.20
C THR A 244 -8.84 -1.07 -1.64
N HIS A 245 -7.76 -0.90 -0.86
CA HIS A 245 -6.50 -1.58 -1.07
C HIS A 245 -6.66 -3.10 -1.10
N SER A 246 -7.32 -3.68 -0.09
CA SER A 246 -7.60 -5.13 -0.07
C SER A 246 -8.33 -5.59 -1.33
N ILE A 247 -9.38 -4.89 -1.76
CA ILE A 247 -10.19 -5.31 -2.92
C ILE A 247 -9.33 -5.28 -4.19
N LEU A 248 -8.63 -4.17 -4.46
CA LEU A 248 -7.84 -4.02 -5.69
C LEU A 248 -6.58 -4.88 -5.67
N TYR A 249 -5.95 -5.06 -4.52
CA TYR A 249 -4.79 -5.94 -4.41
C TYR A 249 -5.17 -7.42 -4.54
N MET A 250 -6.30 -7.84 -3.95
CA MET A 250 -6.83 -9.20 -4.15
C MET A 250 -7.24 -9.45 -5.61
N SER A 251 -7.79 -8.45 -6.31
CA SER A 251 -8.11 -8.59 -7.73
C SER A 251 -6.84 -8.71 -8.58
N TYR A 252 -5.79 -7.94 -8.27
CA TYR A 252 -4.47 -8.12 -8.87
C TYR A 252 -3.94 -9.54 -8.66
N LEU A 253 -3.89 -10.02 -7.40
CA LEU A 253 -3.37 -11.35 -7.07
C LEU A 253 -4.14 -12.45 -7.80
N THR A 254 -5.47 -12.38 -7.78
CA THR A 254 -6.34 -13.35 -8.45
C THR A 254 -6.11 -13.35 -9.95
N THR A 255 -6.08 -12.17 -10.57
CA THR A 255 -5.84 -12.02 -12.03
C THR A 255 -4.47 -12.58 -12.41
N ALA A 256 -3.43 -12.27 -11.64
CA ALA A 256 -2.08 -12.78 -11.88
C ALA A 256 -2.00 -14.30 -11.75
N GLN A 257 -2.70 -14.92 -10.79
CA GLN A 257 -2.75 -16.38 -10.65
C GLN A 257 -3.54 -17.04 -11.79
N VAL A 258 -4.68 -16.46 -12.19
CA VAL A 258 -5.46 -16.95 -13.34
C VAL A 258 -4.61 -16.93 -14.61
N ILE A 259 -3.88 -15.84 -14.87
CA ILE A 259 -2.99 -15.76 -16.04
C ILE A 259 -1.91 -16.84 -15.98
N ARG A 260 -1.26 -17.04 -14.82
CA ARG A 260 -0.22 -18.08 -14.66
C ARG A 260 -0.75 -19.50 -14.84
N TYR A 261 -2.01 -19.75 -14.47
CA TYR A 261 -2.62 -21.06 -14.60
C TYR A 261 -3.05 -21.36 -16.05
N PHE A 262 -3.67 -20.38 -16.73
CA PHE A 262 -4.24 -20.60 -18.07
C PHE A 262 -3.31 -20.29 -19.23
N VAL A 263 -2.27 -19.46 -19.03
CA VAL A 263 -1.37 -19.03 -20.10
C VAL A 263 0.04 -19.56 -19.79
N SER A 264 0.46 -20.58 -20.53
CA SER A 264 1.79 -21.17 -20.37
C SER A 264 2.89 -20.20 -20.77
N ALA A 265 3.84 -19.97 -19.87
CA ALA A 265 5.03 -19.18 -20.12
C ALA A 265 6.00 -19.84 -21.12
N GLU A 266 5.91 -21.17 -21.29
CA GLU A 266 6.76 -21.92 -22.22
C GLU A 266 6.21 -21.89 -23.65
N GLU A 267 4.90 -22.05 -23.80
CA GLU A 267 4.23 -22.12 -25.10
C GLU A 267 4.01 -20.73 -25.71
N THR A 268 3.57 -19.75 -24.90
CA THR A 268 3.23 -18.40 -25.37
C THR A 268 3.88 -17.31 -24.48
N PRO A 269 5.23 -17.22 -24.48
CA PRO A 269 5.97 -16.35 -23.56
C PRO A 269 5.62 -14.86 -23.68
N VAL A 270 5.39 -14.39 -24.92
CA VAL A 270 5.08 -12.98 -25.18
C VAL A 270 3.70 -12.62 -24.62
N LEU A 271 2.67 -13.42 -24.95
CA LEU A 271 1.32 -13.23 -24.43
C LEU A 271 1.29 -13.31 -22.89
N HIS A 272 1.99 -14.29 -22.31
CA HIS A 272 2.10 -14.46 -20.86
C HIS A 272 2.66 -13.21 -20.18
N VAL A 273 3.78 -12.67 -20.68
CA VAL A 273 4.40 -11.46 -20.12
C VAL A 273 3.53 -10.23 -20.31
N THR A 274 2.93 -10.06 -21.50
CA THR A 274 2.05 -8.93 -21.80
C THR A 274 0.84 -8.90 -20.87
N LEU A 275 0.15 -10.04 -20.69
CA LEU A 275 -0.99 -10.15 -19.78
C LEU A 275 -0.60 -9.93 -18.32
N LEU A 276 0.52 -10.49 -17.86
CA LEU A 276 0.99 -10.23 -16.51
C LEU A 276 1.33 -8.75 -16.29
N THR A 277 1.95 -8.10 -17.27
CA THR A 277 2.29 -6.67 -17.17
C THR A 277 1.03 -5.82 -17.14
N LEU A 278 0.00 -6.16 -17.92
CA LEU A 278 -1.32 -5.53 -17.84
C LEU A 278 -1.97 -5.76 -16.45
N ALA A 279 -1.87 -6.96 -15.88
CA ALA A 279 -2.38 -7.22 -14.54
C ALA A 279 -1.69 -6.34 -13.47
N HIS A 280 -0.39 -6.06 -13.61
CA HIS A 280 0.32 -5.14 -12.70
C HIS A 280 -0.23 -3.70 -12.74
N GLN A 281 -0.93 -3.28 -13.81
CA GLN A 281 -1.58 -1.97 -13.85
C GLN A 281 -2.62 -1.80 -12.74
N ILE A 282 -3.23 -2.90 -12.28
CA ILE A 282 -4.17 -2.89 -11.16
C ILE A 282 -3.51 -2.32 -9.90
N ILE A 283 -2.22 -2.60 -9.65
CA ILE A 283 -1.49 -2.06 -8.50
C ILE A 283 -1.30 -0.54 -8.63
N TYR A 284 -0.99 -0.03 -9.81
CA TYR A 284 -0.83 1.42 -10.00
C TYR A 284 -2.16 2.15 -9.81
N ILE A 285 -3.24 1.57 -10.33
CA ILE A 285 -4.60 2.06 -10.11
C ILE A 285 -4.93 2.05 -8.62
N ASP A 286 -4.62 0.95 -7.91
CA ASP A 286 -4.79 0.84 -6.46
C ASP A 286 -4.10 1.98 -5.70
N ILE A 287 -2.83 2.24 -5.96
CA ILE A 287 -2.08 3.33 -5.31
C ILE A 287 -2.75 4.69 -5.59
N VAL A 288 -3.11 4.97 -6.85
CA VAL A 288 -3.77 6.24 -7.22
C VAL A 288 -5.11 6.39 -6.51
N VAL A 289 -5.96 5.36 -6.53
CA VAL A 289 -7.27 5.37 -5.88
C VAL A 289 -7.13 5.53 -4.37
N CYS A 290 -6.19 4.81 -3.73
CA CYS A 290 -5.92 4.93 -2.30
C CYS A 290 -5.46 6.34 -1.91
N LEU A 291 -4.60 6.98 -2.72
CA LEU A 291 -4.17 8.37 -2.49
C LEU A 291 -5.31 9.36 -2.65
N LEU A 292 -6.15 9.22 -3.69
CA LEU A 292 -7.31 10.07 -3.90
C LEU A 292 -8.34 9.92 -2.78
N LEU A 293 -8.61 8.68 -2.33
CA LEU A 293 -9.46 8.41 -1.18
C LEU A 293 -8.89 9.02 0.09
N TYR A 294 -7.58 8.90 0.34
CA TYR A 294 -6.94 9.54 1.48
C TYR A 294 -7.14 11.06 1.47
N ILE A 295 -6.97 11.71 0.32
CA ILE A 295 -7.21 13.16 0.16
C ILE A 295 -8.67 13.50 0.46
N TYR A 296 -9.61 12.79 -0.16
CA TYR A 296 -11.04 13.03 -0.03
C TYR A 296 -11.50 12.88 1.44
N ILE A 297 -11.14 11.78 2.08
CA ILE A 297 -11.60 11.46 3.43
C ILE A 297 -10.90 12.35 4.46
N SER A 298 -9.62 12.68 4.26
CA SER A 298 -8.92 13.65 5.10
C SER A 298 -9.58 15.02 5.07
N ARG A 299 -10.06 15.48 3.90
CA ARG A 299 -10.83 16.74 3.78
C ARG A 299 -12.17 16.66 4.51
N ARG A 300 -12.91 15.58 4.30
CA ARG A 300 -14.21 15.38 4.95
C ARG A 300 -14.11 15.36 6.48
N VAL A 301 -13.15 14.62 7.03
CA VAL A 301 -12.93 14.54 8.49
C VAL A 301 -12.56 15.91 9.07
N GLU A 302 -11.81 16.71 8.32
CA GLU A 302 -11.45 18.08 8.71
C GLU A 302 -12.66 19.03 8.73
N GLU A 303 -13.50 18.99 7.71
CA GLU A 303 -14.74 19.77 7.66
C GLU A 303 -15.66 19.42 8.83
N GLU A 304 -15.83 18.12 9.11
CA GLU A 304 -16.62 17.66 10.26
C GLU A 304 -16.04 18.15 11.60
N ARG A 305 -14.71 18.24 11.72
CA ARG A 305 -14.05 18.77 12.92
C ARG A 305 -14.28 20.27 13.07
N LYS A 306 -14.10 21.06 12.01
CA LYS A 306 -14.36 22.52 12.01
C LYS A 306 -15.80 22.82 12.40
N VAL A 307 -16.76 22.09 11.84
CA VAL A 307 -18.19 22.24 12.17
C VAL A 307 -18.45 21.94 13.65
N ARG A 308 -17.82 20.89 14.22
CA ARG A 308 -17.94 20.59 15.66
C ARG A 308 -17.35 21.69 16.53
N GLU A 309 -16.19 22.22 16.19
CA GLU A 309 -15.54 23.31 16.92
C GLU A 309 -16.41 24.58 16.89
N ILE A 310 -17.01 24.92 15.75
CA ILE A 310 -17.95 26.03 15.63
C ILE A 310 -19.20 25.81 16.50
N ARG A 311 -19.80 24.62 16.46
CA ARG A 311 -20.97 24.29 17.30
C ARG A 311 -20.65 24.37 18.79
N MET A 312 -19.50 23.86 19.23
CA MET A 312 -19.07 23.95 20.63
C MET A 312 -18.86 25.41 21.05
N LYS A 313 -18.22 26.23 20.21
CA LYS A 313 -18.03 27.67 20.48
C LYS A 313 -19.35 28.45 20.49
N HIS A 314 -20.35 28.02 19.73
CA HIS A 314 -21.68 28.62 19.75
C HIS A 314 -22.42 28.22 21.03
N GLY A 315 -22.44 26.92 21.39
CA GLY A 315 -23.04 26.43 22.63
C GLY A 315 -22.46 27.09 23.88
N PHE A 316 -21.13 27.23 23.96
CA PHE A 316 -20.47 27.95 25.06
C PHE A 316 -20.88 29.43 25.12
N ARG A 317 -21.03 30.10 23.97
CA ARG A 317 -21.54 31.49 23.93
C ARG A 317 -23.00 31.58 24.39
N THR A 318 -23.82 30.61 24.01
CA THR A 318 -25.22 30.53 24.43
C THR A 318 -25.33 30.30 25.94
N GLU A 319 -24.56 29.37 26.51
CA GLU A 319 -24.50 29.14 27.96
C GLU A 319 -24.02 30.38 28.71
N MET A 320 -22.94 31.03 28.23
CA MET A 320 -22.43 32.27 28.83
C MET A 320 -23.45 33.41 28.77
N TYR A 321 -24.22 33.51 27.68
CA TYR A 321 -25.30 34.49 27.55
C TYR A 321 -26.44 34.23 28.55
N PHE A 322 -26.86 32.97 28.69
CA PHE A 322 -27.88 32.60 29.68
C PHE A 322 -27.39 32.79 31.12
N ASP A 323 -26.11 32.55 31.41
CA ASP A 323 -25.54 32.79 32.74
C ASP A 323 -25.49 34.29 33.08
N MET A 324 -25.13 35.14 32.11
CA MET A 324 -25.22 36.60 32.28
C MET A 324 -26.64 37.08 32.51
N LEU A 325 -27.62 36.59 31.73
CA LEU A 325 -29.03 36.96 31.89
C LEU A 325 -29.56 36.55 33.27
N ARG A 326 -29.15 35.37 33.76
CA ARG A 326 -29.54 34.86 35.08
C ARG A 326 -28.99 35.72 36.22
N ARG A 327 -27.77 36.25 36.07
CA ARG A 327 -27.16 37.19 37.03
C ARG A 327 -27.74 38.60 37.00
N GLN A 328 -28.39 39.00 35.92
CA GLN A 328 -29.08 40.30 35.82
C GLN A 328 -30.50 40.28 36.38
N LEU A 329 -31.08 39.09 36.53
CA LEU A 329 -32.43 38.87 37.08
C LEU A 329 -32.44 38.57 38.59
N GLN A 330 -31.26 38.43 39.20
CA GLN A 330 -31.05 38.39 40.65
C GLN A 330 -30.54 39.76 41.11
#